data_AF-A0A653Y1L5-F1
#
_entry.id   AF-A0A653Y1L5-F1
#
_cell.length_a   1.000
_cell.length_b   1.000
_cell.length_c   1.000
_cell.angle_alpha   90.00
_cell.angle_beta   90.00
_cell.angle_gamma   90.00
#
_symmetry.space_group_name_H-M   'P 1'
#
loop_
_entity.id
_entity.type
_entity.pdbx_description
1 polymer ?
#
loop_
_entity_poly.entity_id
_entity_poly.type
_entity_poly.pdbx_seq_one_letter_code
_entity_poly.pdbx_strand_id
1 'polypeptide(L)' 'MTPEQVADLKAAWAELAEAAKESAVTGFHACSRGGKPWQEDPAAVRSVVALLRRVDAEDAATEGPTAK' A
#
# COMPACT_ATOMS: atom_id res chain seq x y z
N MET A 1 4.22 -20.99 -8.15
CA MET A 1 4.23 -20.24 -6.87
C MET A 1 4.52 -21.24 -5.76
N THR A 2 5.55 -21.02 -4.95
CA THR A 2 5.89 -21.91 -3.83
C THR A 2 5.05 -21.56 -2.59
N PRO A 3 4.93 -22.45 -1.59
CA PRO A 3 4.26 -22.14 -0.33
C PRO A 3 4.83 -20.90 0.38
N GLU A 4 6.15 -20.73 0.33
CA GLU A 4 6.85 -19.56 0.88
C GLU A 4 6.44 -18.27 0.16
N GLN A 5 6.37 -18.30 -1.18
CA GLN A 5 5.90 -17.14 -1.96
C GLN A 5 4.44 -16.79 -1.64
N VAL A 6 3.59 -17.78 -1.39
CA VAL A 6 2.19 -17.55 -0.99
C VAL A 6 2.12 -16.93 0.40
N ALA A 7 2.94 -17.41 1.34
CA ALA A 7 3.03 -16.84 2.68
C ALA A 7 3.52 -15.38 2.63
N ASP A 8 4.54 -15.10 1.83
CA ASP A 8 5.06 -13.74 1.65
C ASP A 8 4.01 -12.81 1.01
N LEU A 9 3.28 -13.29 0.01
CA LEU A 9 2.19 -12.52 -0.60
C LEU A 9 1.09 -12.20 0.43
N LYS A 10 0.69 -13.17 1.25
CA LYS A 10 -0.31 -12.96 2.31
C LYS A 10 0.18 -11.94 3.34
N ALA A 11 1.46 -11.98 3.71
CA ALA A 11 2.04 -11.00 4.62
C ALA A 11 2.00 -9.59 4.02
N ALA A 12 2.39 -9.43 2.74
CA ALA A 12 2.31 -8.15 2.05
C ALA A 12 0.87 -7.60 1.97
N TRP A 13 -0.12 -8.46 1.74
CA TRP A 13 -1.54 -8.07 1.74
C TRP A 13 -2.04 -7.66 3.14
N ALA A 14 -1.57 -8.31 4.20
CA ALA A 14 -1.89 -7.90 5.57
C ALA A 14 -1.29 -6.52 5.89
N GLU A 15 -0.05 -6.25 5.48
CA GLU A 15 0.58 -4.93 5.61
C GLU A 15 -0.23 -3.85 4.88
N LEU A 16 -0.71 -4.15 3.67
CA LEU A 16 -1.57 -3.25 2.89
C LEU A 16 -2.91 -3.00 3.55
N ALA A 17 -3.53 -4.03 4.13
CA ALA A 17 -4.79 -3.87 4.84
C ALA A 17 -4.64 -2.96 6.07
N GLU A 18 -3.56 -3.09 6.85
CA GLU A 18 -3.32 -2.18 7.98
C GLU A 18 -3.05 -0.74 7.51
N ALA A 19 -2.16 -0.54 6.53
CA ALA A 19 -1.91 0.79 5.99
C ALA A 19 -3.16 1.44 5.38
N ALA A 20 -4.05 0.66 4.76
CA ALA A 20 -5.30 1.16 4.22
C ALA A 20 -6.28 1.60 5.32
N LYS A 21 -6.34 0.90 6.47
CA LYS A 21 -7.18 1.30 7.62
C LYS A 21 -6.71 2.61 8.25
N GLU A 22 -5.40 2.84 8.27
CA GLU A 22 -4.80 4.06 8.78
C GLU A 22 -5.03 5.24 7.83
N SER A 23 -5.18 4.96 6.53
CA SER A 23 -5.39 5.98 5.50
C SER A 23 -6.87 6.35 5.28
N ALA A 24 -7.11 7.54 4.71
CA ALA A 24 -8.41 7.95 4.19
C ALA A 24 -8.76 7.35 2.81
N VAL A 25 -7.94 6.44 2.27
CA VAL A 25 -8.08 5.94 0.90
C VAL A 25 -9.24 4.95 0.78
N THR A 26 -10.12 5.17 -0.19
CA THR A 26 -11.34 4.35 -0.39
C THR A 26 -11.15 3.23 -1.41
N GLY A 27 -10.06 3.23 -2.17
CA GLY A 27 -9.74 2.17 -3.13
C GLY A 27 -8.41 2.36 -3.84
N PHE A 28 -7.89 1.26 -4.42
CA PHE A 28 -6.64 1.24 -5.16
C PHE A 28 -6.87 0.79 -6.60
N HIS A 29 -6.32 1.55 -7.54
CA HIS A 29 -6.23 1.13 -8.93
C HIS A 29 -4.78 1.28 -9.40
N ALA A 30 -4.11 0.15 -9.62
CA ALA A 30 -2.74 0.13 -10.11
C ALA A 30 -2.62 -0.75 -11.36
N CYS A 31 -1.83 -0.29 -12.31
CA CYS A 31 -1.53 -1.00 -13.53
C CYS A 31 -0.14 -1.64 -13.41
N SER A 32 -0.02 -2.92 -13.74
CA SER A 32 1.27 -3.57 -13.82
C SER A 32 1.92 -3.40 -15.20
N ARG A 33 3.24 -3.16 -15.23
CA ARG A 33 4.03 -3.16 -16.45
C ARG A 33 4.78 -4.50 -16.53
N GLY A 34 4.30 -5.43 -17.37
CA GLY A 34 4.94 -6.74 -17.55
C GLY A 34 4.01 -7.96 -17.53
N GLY A 35 2.70 -7.78 -17.61
CA GLY A 35 1.72 -8.86 -17.80
C GLY A 35 1.33 -9.64 -16.54
N LYS A 36 2.10 -9.54 -15.45
CA LYS A 36 1.69 -10.11 -14.15
C LYS A 36 0.88 -9.08 -13.35
N PRO A 37 -0.30 -9.42 -12.79
CA PRO A 37 -1.02 -8.53 -11.90
C PRO A 37 -0.16 -8.14 -10.70
N TRP A 38 -0.14 -6.86 -10.34
CA TRP A 38 0.65 -6.37 -9.20
C TRP A 38 0.20 -7.00 -7.88
N GLN A 39 -1.08 -7.38 -7.80
CA GLN A 39 -1.71 -8.08 -6.67
C GLN A 39 -1.08 -9.44 -6.35
N GLU A 40 -0.33 -10.00 -7.30
CA GLU A 40 0.31 -11.30 -7.16
C GLU A 40 1.84 -11.20 -7.02
N ASP A 41 2.37 -9.99 -6.84
CA ASP A 41 3.78 -9.72 -6.60
C ASP A 41 3.92 -9.05 -5.22
N PRO A 42 4.48 -9.76 -4.22
CA PRO A 42 4.65 -9.21 -2.87
C PRO A 42 5.42 -7.88 -2.84
N ALA A 43 6.41 -7.71 -3.74
CA ALA A 43 7.18 -6.46 -3.81
C ALA A 43 6.35 -5.31 -4.37
N ALA A 44 5.49 -5.59 -5.35
CA ALA A 44 4.56 -4.60 -5.90
C ALA A 44 3.49 -4.21 -4.85
N VAL A 45 2.92 -5.18 -4.12
CA VAL A 45 1.99 -4.90 -3.03
C VAL A 45 2.63 -4.01 -1.96
N ARG A 46 3.85 -4.33 -1.50
CA ARG A 46 4.60 -3.49 -0.54
C ARG A 46 4.94 -2.10 -1.08
N SER A 47 5.11 -1.95 -2.38
CA SER A 47 5.28 -0.62 -3.00
C SER A 47 4.03 0.24 -2.83
N VAL A 48 2.83 -0.36 -2.91
CA VAL A 48 1.56 0.34 -2.62
C VAL A 48 1.47 0.73 -1.14
N VAL A 49 1.89 -0.15 -0.22
CA VAL A 49 1.97 0.17 1.23
C VAL A 49 2.86 1.39 1.47
N ALA A 50 4.02 1.44 0.84
CA ALA A 50 4.94 2.56 0.97
C ALA A 50 4.36 3.86 0.40
N LEU A 51 3.58 3.79 -0.68
CA LEU A 51 2.87 4.94 -1.24
C LEU A 51 1.77 5.44 -0.29
N LEU A 52 0.97 4.54 0.27
CA LEU A 52 -0.06 4.89 1.25
C LEU A 52 0.50 5.66 2.44
N ARG A 53 1.56 5.15 3.05
CA ARG A 53 2.21 5.80 4.19
C ARG A 53 2.80 7.16 3.84
N ARG A 54 3.23 7.37 2.59
CA ARG A 54 3.71 8.68 2.12
C ARG A 54 2.58 9.66 1.97
N VAL A 55 1.48 9.25 1.33
CA VAL A 55 0.29 10.09 1.16
C VAL A 55 -0.25 10.51 2.52
N ASP A 56 -0.39 9.57 3.45
CA ASP A 56 -0.83 9.85 4.82
C ASP A 56 0.09 10.85 5.54
N ALA A 57 1.42 10.68 5.41
CA ALA A 57 2.38 11.63 5.97
C ALA A 57 2.35 13.01 5.30
N GLU A 58 2.09 13.10 3.99
CA GLU A 58 1.93 14.35 3.26
C GLU A 58 0.63 15.06 3.67
N ASP A 59 -0.49 14.33 3.78
CA ASP A 59 -1.77 14.86 4.25
C ASP A 59 -1.64 15.39 5.69
N ALA A 60 -1.04 14.61 6.60
CA ALA A 60 -0.77 15.03 7.98
C ALA A 60 0.13 16.27 8.07
N ALA A 61 1.09 16.44 7.16
CA ALA A 61 1.93 17.63 7.08
C ALA A 61 1.19 18.87 6.55
N THR A 62 0.17 18.66 5.72
CA THR A 62 -0.65 19.73 5.14
C THR A 62 -1.71 20.25 6.13
N GLU A 63 -2.08 19.43 7.12
CA GLU A 63 -2.95 19.80 8.25
C GLU A 63 -2.20 20.39 9.46
N GLY A 64 -0.92 20.77 9.29
CA GLY A 64 -0.15 21.53 10.29
C GLY A 64 -0.83 22.85 10.67
N PRO A 65 -0.67 23.33 11.92
CA PRO A 65 -1.65 24.15 12.62
C PRO A 65 -1.97 25.42 11.84
N THR A 66 -3.24 25.57 11.45
CA THR A 66 -3.82 26.87 11.17
C THR A 66 -3.62 27.74 12.41
N ALA A 67 -2.59 28.56 12.34
CA ALA A 67 -2.27 29.57 13.30
C ALA A 67 -3.40 30.61 13.32
N LYS A 68 -3.93 30.80 14.53
CA LYS A 68 -4.63 31.98 15.06
C LYS A 68 -6.02 32.33 14.52
#